data_AF-A0A8S3HCX8-F1
#
_entry.id   AF-A0A8S3HCX8-F1
#
_cell.length_a   1.000
_cell.length_b   1.000
_cell.length_c   1.000
_cell.angle_alpha   90.00
_cell.angle_beta   90.00
_cell.angle_gamma   90.00
#
_symmetry.space_group_name_H-M   'P 1'
#
loop_
_entity.id
_entity.type
_entity.pdbx_description
1 polymer ?
#
loop_
_entity_poly.entity_id
_entity_poly.type
_entity_poly.pdbx_seq_one_letter_code
_entity_poly.pdbx_strand_id
1 'polypeptide(L)' 'MEKNGVIIAGGNGRGDAMNQLSQPWGLYVDDDQTVYIADCG' A
#
# COMPACT_ATOMS: atom_id res chain seq x y z
N MET A 1 3.04 24.08 4.77
CA MET A 1 3.29 22.96 5.70
C MET A 1 3.71 21.78 4.85
N GLU A 2 4.88 21.19 5.13
CA GLU A 2 5.39 20.04 4.38
C GLU A 2 4.64 18.76 4.75
N LYS A 3 4.35 17.92 3.75
CA LYS A 3 3.74 16.60 3.94
C LYS A 3 4.87 15.60 4.23
N ASN A 4 5.02 15.20 5.49
CA ASN A 4 5.98 14.18 5.91
C ASN A 4 5.38 12.77 5.79
N GLY A 5 5.20 12.29 4.56
CA GLY A 5 4.79 10.91 4.29
C GLY A 5 5.99 9.98 4.11
N VAL A 6 5.88 8.73 4.56
CA VAL A 6 6.83 7.65 4.24
C VAL A 6 6.09 6.61 3.39
N ILE A 7 6.76 6.05 2.38
CA ILE A 7 6.22 4.96 1.56
C ILE A 7 6.40 3.65 2.33
N ILE A 8 5.29 2.97 2.62
CA ILE A 8 5.28 1.69 3.34
C ILE A 8 5.10 0.50 2.38
N ALA A 9 4.12 0.60 1.47
CA ALA A 9 3.84 -0.40 0.45
C ALA A 9 3.84 0.24 -0.95
N GLY A 10 4.42 -0.44 -1.93
CA GLY A 10 4.58 0.08 -3.30
C GLY A 10 5.82 0.97 -3.47
N GLY A 11 5.97 1.58 -4.65
CA GLY A 11 7.12 2.44 -4.99
C GLY A 11 8.43 1.67 -5.30
N ASN A 12 8.53 0.39 -4.92
CA ASN A 12 9.69 -0.49 -5.15
C ASN A 12 9.49 -1.44 -6.35
N GLY A 13 8.65 -1.06 -7.31
CA GLY A 13 8.28 -1.90 -8.45
C GLY A 13 7.25 -2.99 -8.11
N ARG A 14 6.87 -3.74 -9.15
CA ARG A 14 5.91 -4.85 -9.07
C ARG A 14 6.56 -6.11 -8.48
N GLY A 15 5.92 -6.72 -7.49
CA GLY A 15 6.38 -7.96 -6.86
C GLY A 15 5.55 -8.34 -5.62
N ASP A 16 5.94 -9.42 -4.95
CA ASP A 16 5.27 -10.07 -3.82
C ASP A 16 5.98 -9.83 -2.47
N ALA A 17 7.02 -8.99 -2.45
CA ALA A 17 7.68 -8.58 -1.21
C ALA A 17 6.78 -7.63 -0.37
N MET A 18 7.03 -7.57 0.93
CA MET A 18 6.23 -6.79 1.90
C MET A 18 6.10 -5.28 1.59
N ASN A 19 7.03 -4.73 0.82
CA ASN A 19 7.07 -3.31 0.42
C ASN A 19 6.82 -3.11 -1.09
N GLN A 20 6.29 -4.12 -1.79
CA GLN A 20 5.92 -4.08 -3.20
C GLN A 20 4.41 -4.25 -3.37
N LEU A 21 3.91 -3.84 -4.53
CA LEU A 21 2.53 -4.08 -4.96
C LEU A 21 2.56 -4.53 -6.41
N SER A 22 1.80 -5.55 -6.76
CA SER A 22 1.83 -6.18 -8.08
C SER A 22 0.70 -5.67 -8.98
N GLN A 23 -0.55 -5.85 -8.55
CA GLN A 23 -1.78 -5.40 -9.22
C GLN A 23 -2.84 -5.03 -8.17
N PRO A 24 -2.72 -3.90 -7.47
CA PRO A 24 -3.71 -3.47 -6.48
C PRO A 24 -5.01 -3.01 -7.14
N TRP A 25 -6.15 -3.50 -6.66
CA TRP A 25 -7.50 -3.18 -7.17
C TRP A 25 -8.42 -2.51 -6.15
N GLY A 26 -8.10 -2.63 -4.86
CA GLY A 26 -8.94 -2.10 -3.79
C GLY A 26 -8.11 -1.55 -2.65
N LEU A 27 -8.65 -0.52 -2.00
CA LEU A 27 -8.12 0.05 -0.77
C LEU A 27 -9.27 0.25 0.21
N TYR A 28 -9.06 -0.16 1.45
CA TYR A 28 -10.00 0.04 2.55
C TYR A 28 -9.23 0.50 3.80
N VAL A 29 -9.88 1.35 4.59
CA VAL A 29 -9.38 1.81 5.88
C VAL A 29 -10.44 1.49 6.92
N ASP A 30 -10.06 0.75 7.97
CA ASP A 30 -10.97 0.44 9.08
C ASP A 30 -10.99 1.55 10.14
N ASP A 31 -11.86 1.39 11.14
CA ASP A 31 -12.03 2.35 12.24
C ASP A 31 -10.76 2.51 13.11
N ASP A 32 -9.88 1.49 13.11
CA ASP A 32 -8.58 1.51 13.80
C ASP A 32 -7.47 2.17 12.96
N GLN A 33 -7.81 2.76 11.80
CA GLN A 33 -6.90 3.37 10.84
C GLN A 33 -5.91 2.39 10.21
N THR A 34 -6.25 1.09 10.18
CA THR A 34 -5.49 0.10 9.45
C THR A 34 -5.83 0.20 7.96
N VAL A 35 -4.79 0.24 7.12
CA VAL A 35 -4.94 0.27 5.66
C VAL A 35 -4.81 -1.13 5.10
N TYR A 36 -5.81 -1.57 4.35
CA TYR A 36 -5.82 -2.83 3.62
C TYR A 36 -5.77 -2.55 2.13
N ILE A 37 -4.95 -3.32 1.41
CA ILE A 37 -4.82 -3.25 -0.04
C ILE A 37 -5.14 -4.63 -0.61
N ALA A 38 -6.11 -4.70 -1.52
CA ALA A 38 -6.41 -5.91 -2.28
C ALA A 38 -5.50 -5.97 -3.51
N ASP A 39 -4.43 -6.76 -3.41
CA ASP A 39 -3.47 -7.01 -4.49
C ASP A 39 -3.77 -8.36 -5.15
N CYS A 40 -3.91 -8.38 -6.48
CA CYS A 40 -4.26 -9.59 -7.24
C CYS A 40 -3.10 -10.17 -8.05
N GLY A 41 -1.89 -9.65 -7.88
CA GLY A 41 -0.74 -10.03 -8.70
C GLY A 41 0.31 -10.86 -8.00
#